data_AF-A0A851IRB5-F1
#
_entry.id   AF-A0A851IRB5-F1
#
_cell.length_a   1.000
_cell.length_b   1.000
_cell.length_c   1.000
_cell.angle_alpha   90.00
_cell.angle_beta   90.00
_cell.angle_gamma   90.00
#
_symmetry.space_group_name_H-M   'P 1'
#
loop_
_entity.id
_entity.type
_entity.pdbx_description
1 polymer ?
#
loop_
_entity_poly.entity_id
_entity_poly.type
_entity_poly.pdbx_seq_one_letter_code
_entity_poly.pdbx_strand_id
1 'polypeptide(L)'
;MKYKVIIKDSESVKTYTGISRNGNKVWNLNHAEKKLASYIQDNYSGKEVKVDIGVQNTSKEVRGMCPNCNSSIFDFFKNNPDMRITIYEGTTGINP
;
A
#
# COMPACT_ATOMS: atom_id res chain seq x y z
N MET A 1 17.51 -0.38 -17.77
CA MET A 1 16.47 0.17 -16.87
C MET A 1 16.96 -0.04 -15.43
N LYS A 2 17.05 1.01 -14.60
CA LYS A 2 17.53 0.88 -13.21
C LYS A 2 16.32 0.95 -12.28
N TYR A 3 16.01 -0.16 -11.59
CA TYR A 3 14.94 -0.21 -10.60
C TYR A 3 15.51 -0.44 -9.21
N LYS A 4 14.79 0.03 -8.18
CA LYS A 4 15.10 -0.20 -6.78
C LYS A 4 14.05 -1.15 -6.20
N VAL A 5 14.50 -2.26 -5.61
CA VAL A 5 13.62 -3.19 -4.90
C VAL A 5 13.52 -2.76 -3.45
N ILE A 6 12.29 -2.61 -2.94
CA ILE A 6 12.02 -2.28 -1.55
C ILE A 6 11.60 -3.55 -0.82
N ILE A 7 12.48 -4.05 0.05
CA ILE A 7 12.29 -5.32 0.76
C ILE A 7 11.89 -5.09 2.22
N LYS A 8 12.35 -4.00 2.82
CA LYS A 8 12.10 -3.68 4.22
C LYS A 8 10.83 -2.83 4.37
N ASP A 9 10.03 -3.17 5.37
CA ASP A 9 9.02 -2.27 5.92
C ASP A 9 9.64 -1.60 7.14
N SER A 10 9.76 -0.27 7.12
CA SER A 10 10.25 0.51 8.28
C SER A 10 9.13 0.82 9.27
N GLU A 11 7.88 0.50 8.93
CA GLU A 11 6.69 0.75 9.75
C GLU A 11 6.41 2.25 9.99
N SER A 12 6.98 3.13 9.16
CA SER A 12 6.79 4.59 9.25
C SER A 12 5.39 5.07 8.90
N VAL A 13 4.58 4.22 8.27
CA VAL A 13 3.14 4.44 8.09
C VAL A 13 2.34 3.59 9.07
N LYS A 14 1.08 3.95 9.36
CA LYS A 14 0.26 3.28 10.40
C LYS A 14 -0.16 1.85 10.03
N THR A 15 0.10 0.88 10.90
CA THR A 15 -0.36 -0.52 10.71
C THR A 15 -1.80 -0.66 11.16
N TYR A 16 -2.61 -1.37 10.37
CA TYR A 16 -4.01 -1.67 10.65
C TYR A 16 -4.18 -3.16 10.91
N THR A 17 -5.00 -3.48 11.90
CA THR A 17 -5.39 -4.86 12.24
C THR A 17 -6.89 -5.03 12.03
N GLY A 18 -7.32 -6.23 11.67
CA GLY A 18 -8.72 -6.59 11.49
C GLY A 18 -8.93 -8.08 11.74
N ILE A 19 -10.16 -8.53 11.53
CA ILE A 19 -10.55 -9.94 11.65
C ILE A 19 -11.00 -10.43 10.26
N SER A 20 -10.41 -11.51 9.78
CA SER A 20 -10.81 -12.16 8.53
C SER A 20 -12.17 -12.85 8.67
N ARG A 21 -12.76 -13.26 7.53
CA ARG A 21 -14.01 -14.04 7.52
C ARG A 21 -13.93 -15.34 8.34
N ASN A 22 -12.72 -15.89 8.51
CA ASN A 22 -12.48 -17.13 9.23
C ASN A 22 -12.13 -16.90 10.71
N GLY A 23 -12.33 -15.68 11.23
CA GLY A 23 -12.03 -15.32 12.62
C GLY A 23 -10.55 -15.07 12.91
N ASN A 24 -9.65 -15.29 11.95
CA ASN A 24 -8.22 -15.05 12.15
C ASN A 24 -7.90 -13.55 12.16
N LYS A 25 -7.02 -13.13 13.07
CA LYS A 25 -6.45 -11.78 13.07
C LYS A 25 -5.62 -11.58 11.80
N VAL A 26 -5.89 -10.49 11.10
CA VAL A 26 -5.15 -10.07 9.90
C VAL A 26 -4.61 -8.67 10.10
N TRP A 27 -3.48 -8.37 9.49
CA TRP A 27 -2.87 -7.06 9.49
C TRP A 27 -2.13 -6.82 8.19
N ASN A 28 -1.86 -5.56 7.85
CA ASN A 28 -1.17 -5.19 6.61
C ASN A 28 0.36 -5.05 6.73
N LEU A 29 0.93 -5.38 7.89
CA LEU A 29 2.38 -5.39 8.10
C LEU A 29 3.08 -6.19 7.00
N ASN A 30 4.18 -5.67 6.47
CA ASN A 30 4.98 -6.30 5.41
C ASN A 30 4.28 -6.53 4.06
N HIS A 31 3.06 -6.03 3.84
CA HIS A 31 2.49 -6.01 2.50
C HIS A 31 3.29 -5.09 1.56
N ALA A 32 3.23 -5.33 0.25
CA ALA A 32 4.02 -4.56 -0.73
C ALA A 32 3.68 -3.06 -0.69
N GLU A 33 2.39 -2.74 -0.58
CA GLU A 33 1.87 -1.38 -0.46
C GLU A 33 2.40 -0.70 0.80
N LYS A 34 2.54 -1.49 1.87
CA LYS A 34 3.09 -1.04 3.15
C LYS A 34 4.57 -0.67 3.03
N LYS A 35 5.37 -1.55 2.43
CA LYS A 35 6.80 -1.33 2.17
C LYS A 35 7.02 -0.09 1.30
N LEU A 36 6.24 0.05 0.23
CA LEU A 36 6.33 1.20 -0.66
C LEU A 36 5.96 2.50 0.06
N ALA A 37 4.84 2.54 0.79
CA ALA A 37 4.42 3.73 1.53
C ALA A 37 5.42 4.12 2.62
N SER A 38 5.91 3.15 3.40
CA SER A 38 6.95 3.36 4.42
C SER A 38 8.23 3.92 3.77
N TYR A 39 8.67 3.36 2.65
CA TYR A 39 9.82 3.89 1.91
C TYR A 39 9.60 5.32 1.41
N ILE A 40 8.43 5.63 0.86
CA ILE A 40 8.14 6.97 0.36
C ILE A 40 8.09 7.97 1.51
N GLN A 41 7.42 7.62 2.62
CA GLN A 41 7.39 8.41 3.84
C GLN A 41 8.82 8.75 4.32
N ASP A 42 9.68 7.75 4.44
CA ASP A 42 11.04 7.93 4.97
C ASP A 42 11.92 8.84 4.11
N ASN A 43 11.70 8.87 2.80
CA ASN A 43 12.63 9.49 1.85
C ASN A 43 12.10 10.80 1.25
N TYR A 44 10.78 11.00 1.26
CA TYR A 44 10.13 12.08 0.53
C TYR A 44 9.11 12.88 1.36
N SER A 45 8.85 12.54 2.62
CA SER A 45 7.97 13.35 3.49
C SER A 45 8.35 14.83 3.46
N GLY A 46 7.34 15.70 3.36
CA GLY A 46 7.51 17.16 3.27
C GLY A 46 8.08 17.68 1.95
N LYS A 47 8.11 16.85 0.90
CA LYS A 47 8.53 17.25 -0.46
C LYS A 47 7.34 17.17 -1.42
N GLU A 48 7.28 18.12 -2.34
CA GLU A 48 6.35 18.10 -3.46
C GLU A 48 6.83 17.07 -4.50
N VAL A 49 6.25 15.86 -4.44
CA VAL A 49 6.57 14.77 -5.36
C VAL A 49 5.32 14.15 -5.96
N LYS A 50 5.44 13.69 -7.20
CA LYS A 50 4.40 12.88 -7.85
C LYS A 50 4.71 11.40 -7.63
N VAL A 51 3.70 10.66 -7.17
CA VAL A 51 3.78 9.22 -6.89
C VAL A 51 2.63 8.53 -7.63
N ASP A 52 2.96 7.66 -8.58
CA ASP A 52 1.98 6.83 -9.29
C ASP A 52 2.22 5.36 -8.90
N ILE A 53 1.21 4.68 -8.35
CA ILE A 53 1.31 3.28 -7.87
C ILE A 53 0.27 2.43 -8.60
N GLY A 54 0.72 1.39 -9.30
CA GLY A 54 -0.15 0.33 -9.81
C GLY A 54 -0.16 -0.85 -8.85
N VAL A 55 -1.34 -1.24 -8.36
CA VAL A 55 -1.52 -2.44 -7.55
C VAL A 55 -2.40 -3.43 -8.30
N GLN A 56 -1.91 -4.65 -8.49
CA GLN A 56 -2.67 -5.74 -9.09
C GLN A 56 -2.65 -6.94 -8.15
N ASN A 57 -3.83 -7.48 -7.85
CA ASN A 57 -3.96 -8.71 -7.08
C ASN A 57 -4.40 -9.89 -7.98
N THR A 58 -4.27 -11.10 -7.44
CA THR A 58 -4.69 -12.36 -8.09
C THR A 58 -6.11 -12.76 -7.69
N SER A 59 -7.00 -11.81 -7.43
CA SER A 59 -8.40 -12.15 -7.17
C SER A 59 -9.17 -12.36 -8.47
N LYS A 60 -10.32 -13.04 -8.38
CA LYS A 60 -11.34 -13.06 -9.44
C LYS A 60 -12.18 -11.78 -9.45
N GLU A 61 -12.45 -11.19 -8.28
CA GLU A 61 -13.47 -10.14 -8.12
C GLU A 61 -12.96 -8.91 -7.35
N VAL A 62 -12.13 -9.11 -6.33
CA VAL A 62 -11.63 -8.01 -5.50
C VAL A 62 -10.47 -7.35 -6.23
N ARG A 63 -10.51 -6.05 -6.47
CA ARG A 63 -9.41 -5.31 -7.11
C ARG A 63 -8.42 -4.75 -6.09
N GLY A 64 -7.18 -4.58 -6.52
CA GLY A 64 -6.16 -3.80 -5.83
C GLY A 64 -5.86 -4.26 -4.42
N MET A 65 -5.79 -3.28 -3.52
CA MET A 65 -5.27 -3.42 -2.17
C MET A 65 -6.26 -4.13 -1.25
N CYS A 66 -5.76 -4.83 -0.23
CA CYS A 66 -6.64 -5.30 0.84
C CYS A 66 -7.17 -4.10 1.68
N PRO A 67 -8.30 -4.24 2.39
CA PRO A 67 -8.91 -3.13 3.14
C PRO A 67 -7.95 -2.44 4.13
N ASN A 68 -7.12 -3.21 4.83
CA ASN A 68 -6.15 -2.66 5.79
C ASN A 68 -5.02 -1.88 5.09
N CYS A 69 -4.58 -2.32 3.90
CA CYS A 69 -3.65 -1.55 3.08
C CYS A 69 -4.31 -0.25 2.61
N ASN A 70 -5.56 -0.29 2.15
CA ASN A 70 -6.29 0.89 1.70
C ASN A 70 -6.40 1.94 2.83
N SER A 71 -6.79 1.54 4.04
CA SER A 71 -6.82 2.46 5.21
C SER A 71 -5.45 3.04 5.55
N SER A 72 -4.40 2.22 5.53
CA SER A 72 -3.03 2.71 5.79
C SER A 72 -2.55 3.70 4.73
N ILE A 73 -2.90 3.48 3.46
CA ILE A 73 -2.49 4.35 2.36
C ILE A 73 -3.31 5.65 2.37
N PHE A 74 -4.59 5.59 2.73
CA PHE A 74 -5.41 6.77 2.89
C PHE A 74 -4.86 7.69 3.98
N ASP A 75 -4.46 7.15 5.13
CA ASP A 75 -3.79 7.92 6.18
C ASP A 75 -2.44 8.48 5.72
N PHE A 76 -1.66 7.69 4.99
CA PHE A 76 -0.41 8.15 4.40
C PHE A 76 -0.62 9.36 3.47
N PHE A 77 -1.62 9.30 2.59
CA PHE A 77 -1.98 10.42 1.72
C PHE A 77 -2.40 11.65 2.54
N LYS A 78 -3.28 11.48 3.52
CA LYS A 78 -3.75 12.58 4.39
C LYS A 78 -2.60 13.27 5.13
N ASN A 79 -1.59 12.51 5.55
CA ASN A 79 -0.43 13.02 6.28
C ASN A 79 0.64 13.64 5.37
N ASN A 80 0.53 13.50 4.05
CA ASN A 80 1.48 14.04 3.07
C ASN A 80 0.74 14.88 2.02
N PRO A 81 0.12 16.01 2.41
CA PRO A 81 -0.71 16.81 1.51
C PRO A 81 0.06 17.43 0.34
N ASP A 82 1.38 17.60 0.48
CA ASP A 82 2.25 18.14 -0.57
C ASP A 82 2.54 17.11 -1.68
N MET A 83 2.23 15.83 -1.47
CA MET A 83 2.44 14.79 -2.47
C MET A 83 1.22 14.64 -3.39
N ARG A 84 1.48 14.53 -4.68
CA ARG A 84 0.46 14.11 -5.66
C ARG A 84 0.51 12.60 -5.83
N ILE A 85 -0.33 11.89 -5.08
CA ILE A 85 -0.39 10.42 -5.08
C ILE A 85 -1.57 9.95 -5.93
N THR A 86 -1.31 9.07 -6.91
CA THR A 86 -2.33 8.40 -7.72
C THR A 86 -2.16 6.89 -7.61
N ILE A 87 -3.26 6.17 -7.35
CA ILE A 87 -3.25 4.72 -7.19
C ILE A 87 -4.19 4.11 -8.21
N TYR A 88 -3.66 3.17 -8.97
CA TYR A 88 -4.39 2.37 -9.96
C TYR A 88 -4.61 0.97 -9.38
N GLU A 89 -5.86 0.63 -9.12
CA GLU A 89 -6.23 -0.67 -8.58
C GLU A 89 -6.73 -1.60 -9.69
N GLY A 90 -6.03 -2.72 -9.86
CA GLY A 90 -6.33 -3.74 -10.85
C GLY A 90 -6.51 -5.12 -10.22
N THR A 91 -7.02 -6.04 -11.02
CA THR A 91 -7.14 -7.46 -10.70
C THR A 91 -6.76 -8.28 -11.92
N THR A 92 -6.22 -9.47 -11.74
CA THR A 92 -5.97 -10.40 -12.85
C THR A 92 -7.27 -11.09 -13.31
N GLY A 93 -8.33 -11.07 -12.51
CA GLY A 93 -9.58 -11.79 -12.80
C GLY A 93 -9.46 -13.31 -12.68
N ILE A 94 -8.30 -13.81 -12.23
CA ILE A 94 -8.00 -15.23 -12.07
C ILE A 94 -7.55 -15.42 -10.63
N ASN A 95 -8.22 -16.33 -9.92
CA ASN A 95 -7.75 -16.84 -8.63
C ASN A 95 -7.09 -18.21 -8.88
N PRO A 96 -5.75 -18.25 -9.04
CA PRO A 96 -5.02 -19.48 -9.36
C PRO A 96 -5.12 -20.54 -8.26
#